data_AF-A0A377U0H3-F1
#
_entry.id   AF-A0A377U0H3-F1
#
_cell.length_a   1.000
_cell.length_b   1.000
_cell.length_c   1.000
_cell.angle_alpha   90.00
_cell.angle_beta   90.00
_cell.angle_gamma   90.00
#
_symmetry.space_group_name_H-M   'P 1'
#
loop_
_entity.id
_entity.type
_entity.pdbx_description
1 polymer ?
#
loop_
_entity_poly.entity_id
_entity_poly.type
_entity_poly.pdbx_seq_one_letter_code
_entity_poly.pdbx_strand_id
1 'polypeptide(L)'
;MMADTIARYKEGKPVLYYTWTPYWVSDVLKPGKDVVWLQVPFSSLPGEQKNIDTKLANGANYGFPVNTMHIVANKAWAEKNPAAATLFSRHEAADRRHQRRECDDARRPCFRSRH
;
A
#
# COMPACT_ATOMS: atom_id res chain seq x y z
N MET A 1 -10.96 -13.42 -1.45
CA MET A 1 -11.30 -12.06 -1.00
C MET A 1 -11.22 -11.05 -2.15
N MET A 2 -10.04 -10.58 -2.58
CA MET A 2 -9.97 -9.56 -3.66
C MET A 2 -10.43 -10.08 -5.03
N ALA A 3 -10.12 -11.34 -5.37
CA ALA A 3 -10.57 -11.96 -6.61
C ALA A 3 -12.11 -12.05 -6.69
N ASP A 4 -12.77 -12.40 -5.60
CA ASP A 4 -14.24 -12.49 -5.52
C ASP A 4 -14.90 -11.12 -5.63
N THR A 5 -14.30 -10.09 -5.01
CA THR A 5 -14.73 -8.69 -5.15
C THR A 5 -14.67 -8.24 -6.61
N ILE A 6 -13.59 -8.57 -7.33
CA ILE A 6 -13.45 -8.23 -8.75
C ILE A 6 -14.47 -9.00 -9.61
N ALA A 7 -14.71 -10.28 -9.32
CA ALA A 7 -15.72 -11.07 -10.02
C ALA A 7 -17.12 -10.47 -9.84
N ARG A 8 -17.52 -10.12 -8.61
CA ARG A 8 -18.81 -9.44 -8.33
C ARG A 8 -18.93 -8.09 -9.02
N TYR A 9 -17.84 -7.32 -9.09
CA TYR A 9 -17.81 -6.07 -9.84
C TYR A 9 -18.07 -6.30 -11.34
N LYS A 10 -17.45 -7.33 -11.94
CA LYS A 10 -17.69 -7.70 -13.35
C LYS A 10 -19.12 -8.16 -13.63
N GLU A 11 -19.82 -8.67 -12.62
CA GLU A 11 -21.26 -8.99 -12.68
C GLU A 11 -22.17 -7.75 -12.52
N GLY A 12 -21.60 -6.55 -12.41
CA GLY A 12 -22.36 -5.30 -12.23
C GLY A 12 -22.93 -5.12 -10.82
N LYS A 13 -22.51 -5.92 -9.85
CA LYS A 13 -23.00 -5.84 -8.46
C LYS A 13 -22.20 -4.82 -7.64
N PRO A 14 -22.83 -4.13 -6.68
CA PRO A 14 -22.12 -3.24 -5.77
C PRO A 14 -21.04 -3.96 -4.97
N VAL A 15 -19.90 -3.32 -4.78
CA VAL A 15 -18.76 -3.84 -4.02
C VAL A 15 -18.24 -2.81 -3.04
N LEU A 16 -17.87 -3.26 -1.85
CA LEU A 16 -17.16 -2.47 -0.83
C LEU A 16 -15.96 -3.28 -0.35
N TYR A 17 -14.78 -2.66 -0.35
CA TYR A 17 -13.56 -3.30 0.09
C TYR A 17 -12.57 -2.27 0.62
N TYR A 18 -11.69 -2.73 1.50
CA TYR A 18 -10.57 -1.95 2.03
C TYR A 18 -9.30 -2.25 1.21
N THR A 19 -8.58 -1.20 0.81
CA THR A 19 -7.32 -1.35 0.05
C THR A 19 -6.35 -0.23 0.37
N TRP A 20 -5.09 -0.38 -0.03
CA TRP A 20 -4.01 0.60 0.15
C TRP A 20 -3.22 0.74 -1.14
N THR A 21 -2.56 1.88 -1.33
CA THR A 21 -1.62 2.09 -2.45
C THR A 21 -0.18 2.08 -1.93
N PRO A 22 0.79 1.54 -2.69
CA PRO A 22 0.68 0.87 -3.99
C PRO A 22 0.27 -0.61 -3.88
N TYR A 23 -0.85 -0.98 -4.54
CA TYR A 23 -1.30 -2.37 -4.70
C TYR A 23 -1.91 -2.59 -6.10
N TRP A 24 -1.85 -3.83 -6.62
CA TRP A 24 -2.24 -4.14 -8.01
C TRP A 24 -3.74 -3.98 -8.28
N VAL A 25 -4.58 -4.04 -7.23
CA VAL A 25 -6.04 -3.91 -7.37
C VAL A 25 -6.41 -2.55 -7.97
N SER A 26 -5.63 -1.50 -7.71
CA SER A 26 -5.85 -0.17 -8.29
C SER A 26 -5.62 -0.10 -9.80
N ASP A 27 -4.95 -1.09 -10.41
CA ASP A 27 -4.82 -1.19 -11.88
C ASP A 27 -6.06 -1.82 -12.52
N VAL A 28 -6.79 -2.66 -11.77
CA VAL A 28 -8.03 -3.34 -12.21
C VAL A 28 -9.26 -2.50 -11.90
N LEU A 29 -9.32 -1.91 -10.70
CA LEU A 29 -10.40 -1.06 -10.23
C LEU A 29 -9.84 0.36 -10.08
N LYS A 30 -9.95 1.16 -11.14
CA LYS A 30 -9.32 2.48 -11.22
C LYS A 30 -10.13 3.51 -10.43
N PRO A 31 -9.51 4.21 -9.45
CA PRO A 31 -10.17 5.31 -8.76
C PRO A 31 -10.61 6.40 -9.75
N GLY A 32 -11.84 6.89 -9.59
CA GLY A 32 -12.44 7.92 -10.46
C GLY A 32 -13.06 7.39 -11.76
N LYS A 33 -12.90 6.10 -12.06
CA LYS A 33 -13.59 5.42 -13.17
C LYS A 33 -14.48 4.29 -12.68
N ASP A 34 -13.88 3.35 -11.95
CA ASP A 34 -14.51 2.09 -11.55
C ASP A 34 -14.92 2.13 -10.08
N VAL A 35 -14.18 2.88 -9.25
CA VAL A 35 -14.38 2.98 -7.80
C VAL A 35 -14.11 4.39 -7.29
N VAL A 36 -14.64 4.70 -6.10
CA VAL A 36 -14.41 5.97 -5.39
C VAL A 36 -13.89 5.70 -3.99
N TRP A 37 -13.04 6.60 -3.47
CA TRP A 37 -12.59 6.54 -2.09
C TRP A 37 -13.64 7.14 -1.17
N LEU A 38 -14.06 6.38 -0.16
CA LEU A 38 -15.00 6.86 0.84
C LEU A 38 -14.27 7.64 1.93
N GLN A 39 -14.83 8.79 2.28
CA GLN A 39 -14.36 9.60 3.40
C GLN A 39 -14.98 9.12 4.71
N VAL A 40 -14.29 9.38 5.82
CA VAL A 40 -14.79 9.12 7.18
C VAL A 40 -15.18 10.43 7.86
N PRO A 41 -16.18 10.41 8.76
CA PRO A 41 -16.63 11.62 9.45
C PRO A 41 -15.62 12.14 10.49
N PHE A 42 -14.78 11.28 11.04
CA PHE A 42 -13.74 11.64 12.02
C PHE A 42 -12.58 10.65 12.02
N SER A 43 -11.42 11.11 12.48
CA SER A 43 -10.18 10.34 12.60
C SER A 43 -10.27 9.39 13.80
N SER A 44 -10.05 8.09 13.60
CA SER A 44 -10.15 7.06 14.65
C SER A 44 -9.16 5.93 14.41
N LEU A 45 -7.92 6.14 14.86
CA LEU A 45 -6.83 5.18 14.71
C LEU A 45 -6.54 4.47 16.05
N PRO A 46 -6.06 3.22 16.02
CA PRO A 46 -5.74 2.48 17.24
C PRO A 46 -4.36 2.85 17.82
N GLY A 47 -4.14 2.48 19.08
CA GLY A 47 -2.83 2.53 19.74
C GLY A 47 -2.21 3.93 19.85
N GLU A 48 -0.91 4.02 19.57
CA GLU A 48 -0.13 5.27 19.62
C GLU A 48 -0.61 6.31 18.58
N GLN A 49 -1.39 5.89 17.58
CA GLN A 49 -1.92 6.76 16.53
C GLN A 49 -3.28 7.38 16.86
N LYS A 50 -3.87 7.09 18.04
CA LYS A 50 -5.20 7.57 18.46
C LYS A 50 -5.43 9.07 18.34
N ASN A 51 -4.37 9.86 18.49
CA ASN A 51 -4.44 11.32 18.49
C ASN A 51 -4.02 11.94 17.15
N ILE A 52 -3.80 11.12 16.11
CA ILE A 52 -3.44 11.62 14.79
C ILE A 52 -4.71 12.07 14.05
N ASP A 53 -4.72 13.31 13.58
CA ASP A 53 -5.74 13.77 12.65
C ASP A 53 -5.38 13.36 11.22
N THR A 54 -6.26 12.59 10.59
CA THR A 54 -6.11 12.11 9.20
C THR A 54 -6.72 13.05 8.17
N LYS A 55 -7.21 14.22 8.57
CA LYS A 55 -7.65 15.27 7.66
C LYS A 55 -6.47 15.80 6.83
N LEU A 56 -6.67 15.81 5.52
CA LEU A 56 -5.78 16.46 4.57
C LEU A 56 -5.98 17.97 4.59
N ALA A 57 -4.99 18.71 4.07
CA ALA A 57 -5.04 20.18 3.99
C ALA A 57 -6.24 20.73 3.20
N ASN A 58 -6.82 19.93 2.30
CA ASN A 58 -8.03 20.26 1.54
C ASN A 58 -9.34 19.95 2.29
N GLY A 59 -9.26 19.54 3.56
CA GLY A 59 -10.41 19.19 4.41
C GLY A 59 -10.95 17.77 4.23
N ALA A 60 -10.46 17.02 3.23
CA ALA A 60 -10.88 15.64 3.02
C ALA A 60 -10.30 14.72 4.11
N ASN A 61 -11.08 13.72 4.55
CA ASN A 61 -10.61 12.73 5.52
C ASN A 61 -10.87 11.32 5.02
N TYR A 62 -9.80 10.57 4.72
CA TYR A 62 -9.89 9.18 4.28
C TYR A 62 -9.63 8.17 5.41
N GLY A 63 -9.49 8.63 6.65
CA GLY A 63 -9.36 7.80 7.86
C GLY A 63 -7.97 7.22 8.09
N PHE A 64 -7.02 7.45 7.18
CA PHE A 64 -5.63 7.01 7.30
C PHE A 64 -4.68 8.15 6.90
N PRO A 65 -3.55 8.32 7.60
CA PRO A 65 -2.52 9.27 7.18
C PRO A 65 -1.82 8.76 5.92
N VAL A 66 -1.08 9.64 5.26
CA VAL A 66 -0.16 9.22 4.19
C VAL A 66 0.89 8.29 4.80
N ASN A 67 0.83 7.01 4.44
CA ASN A 67 1.71 5.99 4.99
C ASN A 67 3.05 5.96 4.27
N THR A 68 4.14 5.97 5.02
CA THR A 68 5.49 5.73 4.52
C THR A 68 5.92 4.29 4.84
N MET A 69 6.64 3.68 3.90
CA MET A 69 7.18 2.34 4.06
C MET A 69 8.68 2.46 4.33
N HIS A 70 9.14 1.94 5.46
CA HIS A 70 10.54 2.00 5.86
C HIS A 70 11.19 0.62 5.76
N ILE A 71 12.46 0.59 5.36
CA ILE A 71 13.28 -0.62 5.48
C ILE A 71 13.75 -0.70 6.94
N VAL A 72 13.43 -1.80 7.62
CA VAL A 72 13.84 -2.04 9.01
C VAL A 72 14.78 -3.24 9.03
N ALA A 73 15.95 -3.07 9.64
CA ALA A 73 16.96 -4.12 9.81
C ALA A 73 17.31 -4.29 11.30
N ASN A 74 17.74 -5.50 11.68
CA ASN A 74 18.23 -5.75 13.02
C ASN A 74 19.47 -4.87 13.30
N LYS A 75 19.49 -4.21 14.47
CA LYS A 75 20.53 -3.25 14.84
C LYS A 75 21.95 -3.84 14.80
N ALA A 76 22.17 -4.97 15.47
CA ALA A 76 23.48 -5.62 15.53
C ALA A 76 23.95 -6.09 14.14
N TRP A 77 23.01 -6.46 13.26
CA TRP A 77 23.33 -6.82 11.88
C TRP A 77 23.71 -5.59 11.04
N ALA A 78 22.97 -4.49 11.17
CA ALA A 78 23.23 -3.26 10.42
C ALA A 78 24.59 -2.64 10.80
N GLU A 79 24.95 -2.69 12.09
CA GLU A 79 26.27 -2.25 12.58
C GLU A 79 27.43 -3.06 11.99
N LYS A 80 27.22 -4.37 11.79
CA LYS A 80 28.21 -5.26 11.15
C LYS A 80 28.24 -5.17 9.62
N ASN A 81 27.23 -4.54 9.01
CA ASN A 81 27.08 -4.43 7.55
C ASN A 81 26.80 -2.97 7.12
N PRO A 82 27.78 -2.06 7.30
CA PRO A 82 27.56 -0.62 7.09
C PRO A 82 27.24 -0.26 5.63
N ALA A 83 27.74 -1.04 4.66
CA ALA A 83 27.41 -0.88 3.24
C ALA A 83 25.91 -1.14 2.98
N ALA A 84 25.34 -2.19 3.57
CA ALA A 84 23.92 -2.50 3.45
C ALA A 84 23.04 -1.50 4.23
N ALA A 85 23.49 -1.04 5.41
CA ALA A 85 22.80 0.01 6.15
C ALA A 85 22.71 1.30 5.33
N THR A 86 23.81 1.72 4.69
CA THR A 86 23.84 2.90 3.81
C THR A 86 22.89 2.73 2.62
N LEU A 87 22.86 1.54 2.04
CA LEU A 87 21.95 1.20 0.95
C LEU A 87 20.47 1.30 1.38
N PHE A 88 20.11 0.79 2.56
CA PHE A 88 18.75 0.85 3.10
C PHE A 88 18.29 2.26 3.45
N SER A 89 19.20 3.13 3.92
CA SER A 89 18.87 4.53 4.20
C SER A 89 18.69 5.38 2.95
N ARG A 90 19.33 5.03 1.83
CA ARG A 90 19.28 5.79 0.58
C ARG A 90 18.21 5.29 -0.40
N HIS A 91 17.73 4.05 -0.23
CA HIS A 91 16.71 3.52 -1.11
C HIS A 91 15.33 4.06 -0.79
N GLU A 92 14.81 4.84 -1.73
CA GLU A 92 13.40 5.14 -1.83
C GLU A 92 12.69 3.95 -2.50
N ALA A 93 11.63 3.44 -1.88
CA ALA A 93 10.86 2.31 -2.41
C ALA A 93 10.06 2.74 -3.65
N ALA A 94 10.71 2.77 -4.81
CA ALA A 94 10.07 3.09 -6.08
C ALA A 94 9.07 2.01 -6.52
N ASP A 95 7.95 2.47 -7.09
CA ASP A 95 6.79 1.78 -7.65
C ASP A 95 6.69 0.23 -7.47
N ARG A 96 6.03 -0.20 -6.39
CA ARG A 96 5.71 -1.63 -6.14
C ARG A 96 4.49 -2.15 -6.91
N ARG A 97 3.74 -1.31 -7.64
CA ARG A 97 2.49 -1.75 -8.30
C ARG A 97 2.77 -2.77 -9.39
N HIS A 98 3.71 -2.46 -10.27
CA HIS A 98 4.05 -3.30 -11.42
C HIS A 98 4.65 -4.65 -10.99
N GLN A 99 5.57 -4.63 -10.02
CA GLN A 99 6.24 -5.84 -9.55
C GLN A 99 5.25 -6.83 -8.91
N ARG A 100 4.27 -6.36 -8.13
CA ARG A 100 3.28 -7.27 -7.49
C ARG A 100 2.32 -7.91 -8.49
N ARG A 101 1.96 -7.22 -9.58
CA ARG A 101 1.11 -7.80 -10.66
C ARG A 101 1.77 -9.06 -11.24
N GLU A 102 3.06 -8.98 -11.55
CA GLU A 102 3.81 -10.11 -12.11
C GLU A 102 3.85 -11.30 -11.15
N CYS A 103 3.97 -11.08 -9.84
CA CYS A 103 4.04 -12.17 -8.86
C CYS A 103 2.71 -12.88 -8.62
N ASP A 104 1.61 -12.12 -8.54
CA ASP A 104 0.28 -12.67 -8.27
C ASP A 104 -0.29 -13.43 -9.47
N ASP A 105 0.05 -12.99 -10.69
CA ASP A 105 -0.29 -13.73 -11.92
C ASP A 105 0.59 -14.99 -12.08
N ALA A 106 1.85 -14.94 -11.64
CA ALA A 106 2.81 -16.04 -11.79
C ALA A 106 2.84 -17.07 -10.63
N ARG A 107 2.15 -16.83 -9.51
CA ARG A 107 2.27 -17.62 -8.25
C ARG A 107 3.73 -17.92 -7.84
N ARG A 108 4.65 -16.96 -8.01
CA ARG A 108 6.08 -17.12 -7.68
C ARG A 108 6.60 -15.97 -6.82
N PRO A 109 7.56 -16.20 -5.90
CA PRO A 109 8.22 -15.12 -5.18
C PRO A 109 9.07 -14.29 -6.14
N CYS A 110 8.79 -12.99 -6.26
CA CYS A 110 9.59 -12.09 -7.10
C CYS A 110 10.84 -11.60 -6.37
N PHE A 111 11.96 -12.29 -6.57
CA PHE A 111 13.29 -11.71 -6.37
C PHE A 111 13.84 -11.34 -7.75
N ARG A 112 13.66 -10.08 -8.17
CA ARG A 112 14.26 -9.61 -9.43
C ARG A 112 15.67 -9.13 -9.12
N SER A 113 16.64 -10.04 -9.19
CA SER A 113 18.06 -9.68 -9.31
C SER A 113 18.21 -8.89 -10.61
N ARG A 114 18.44 -7.57 -10.51
CA ARG A 114 19.04 -6.81 -11.61
C ARG A 114 20.54 -6.81 -11.34
N HIS A 115 21.29 -7.54 -12.17
CA HIS A 115 22.72 -7.31 -12.36
C HIS A 115 22.93 -5.98 -13.07
#